data_AF-A0A379UQ45-F1
#
_entry.id   AF-A0A379UQ45-F1
#
_cell.length_a   1.000
_cell.length_b   1.000
_cell.length_c   1.000
_cell.angle_alpha   90.00
_cell.angle_beta   90.00
_cell.angle_gamma   90.00
#
_symmetry.space_group_name_H-M   'P 1'
#
loop_
_entity.id
_entity.type
_entity.pdbx_description
1 polymer ?
#
loop_
_entity_poly.entity_id
_entity_poly.type
_entity_poly.pdbx_seq_one_letter_code
_entity_poly.pdbx_strand_id
1 'polypeptide(L)' 'MTGYRHIADPMEASEAARIQCPHCHKLTEPQQKRELNNRGVWLREGQHIDRDGNITGEARRSRIASFWMEGPAAAYQT' A
#
# COMPACT_ATOMS: atom_id res chain seq x y z
N MET A 1 8.62 4.65 -5.64
CA MET A 1 9.70 4.11 -4.81
C MET A 1 10.96 4.96 -4.99
N THR A 2 11.79 5.10 -3.95
CA THR A 2 13.00 5.93 -3.96
C THR A 2 14.09 5.30 -3.08
N GLY A 3 15.30 5.88 -3.04
CA GLY A 3 16.37 5.52 -2.10
C GLY A 3 17.44 4.54 -2.62
N TYR A 4 17.20 3.85 -3.73
CA TYR A 4 18.06 2.73 -4.16
C TYR A 4 18.85 2.97 -5.47
N ARG A 5 18.54 4.02 -6.24
CA ARG A 5 18.98 4.18 -7.65
C ARG A 5 20.50 4.31 -7.86
N HIS A 6 21.26 4.68 -6.83
CA HIS A 6 22.71 4.92 -6.92
C HIS A 6 23.53 3.90 -6.13
N ILE A 7 22.89 2.84 -5.64
CA ILE A 7 23.53 1.80 -4.83
C ILE A 7 23.82 0.63 -5.77
N ALA A 8 25.11 0.27 -5.90
CA ALA A 8 25.55 -0.78 -6.80
C ALA A 8 25.30 -2.18 -6.25
N ASP A 9 25.47 -2.36 -4.93
CA ASP A 9 25.18 -3.63 -4.27
C ASP A 9 23.66 -3.89 -4.23
N PRO A 10 23.16 -5.00 -4.78
CA PRO A 10 21.73 -5.27 -4.83
C PRO A 10 21.08 -5.45 -3.46
N MET A 11 21.81 -5.94 -2.46
CA MET A 11 21.28 -6.14 -1.11
C MET A 11 21.11 -4.79 -0.42
N GLU A 12 22.14 -3.94 -0.45
CA GLU A 12 22.07 -2.58 0.07
C GLU A 12 20.99 -1.75 -0.65
N ALA A 13 20.87 -1.90 -1.98
CA ALA A 13 19.85 -1.21 -2.77
C ALA A 13 18.43 -1.63 -2.34
N SER A 14 18.21 -2.92 -2.12
CA SER A 14 16.94 -3.48 -1.62
C SER A 14 16.60 -2.92 -0.24
N GLU A 15 17.57 -2.91 0.68
CA GLU A 15 17.40 -2.40 2.05
C GLU A 15 17.15 -0.90 2.12
N ALA A 16 17.67 -0.12 1.16
CA ALA A 16 17.46 1.33 1.08
C ALA A 16 16.15 1.72 0.38
N ALA A 17 15.48 0.78 -0.29
CA ALA A 17 14.28 1.08 -1.06
C ALA A 17 13.10 1.51 -0.16
N ARG A 18 12.46 2.64 -0.47
CA ARG A 18 11.34 3.19 0.30
C ARG A 18 10.17 3.59 -0.58
N ILE A 19 8.95 3.47 -0.03
CA ILE A 19 7.76 4.11 -0.58
C ILE A 19 7.66 5.53 -0.02
N GLN A 20 7.41 6.49 -0.90
CA GLN A 20 7.16 7.88 -0.52
C GLN A 20 5.67 8.15 -0.65
N CYS A 21 5.06 8.72 0.39
CA CYS A 21 3.66 9.12 0.35
C CYS A 21 3.47 10.25 -0.67
N PRO A 22 2.57 10.11 -1.67
CA PRO A 22 2.35 11.15 -2.68
C PRO A 22 1.66 12.40 -2.11
N HIS A 23 1.01 12.30 -0.95
CA HIS A 23 0.32 13.42 -0.32
C HIS A 23 1.25 14.29 0.54
N CYS A 24 2.10 13.67 1.37
CA CYS A 24 2.93 14.39 2.35
C CYS A 24 4.44 14.20 2.17
N HIS A 25 4.87 13.45 1.15
CA HIS A 25 6.27 13.18 0.81
C HIS A 25 7.13 12.49 1.90
N LYS A 26 6.51 12.06 3.00
CA LYS A 26 7.18 11.25 4.02
C LYS A 26 7.49 9.85 3.49
N LEU A 27 8.62 9.30 3.93
CA LEU A 27 9.02 7.93 3.61
C LEU A 27 8.34 6.95 4.58
N THR A 28 7.91 5.81 4.05
CA THR A 28 7.42 4.68 4.83
C THR A 28 8.59 3.76 5.13
N GLU A 29 8.91 3.58 6.42
CA GLU A 29 9.95 2.67 6.87
C GLU A 29 9.52 1.20 6.77
N PRO A 30 10.45 0.26 6.54
CA PRO A 30 10.13 -1.16 6.35
C PRO A 30 9.31 -1.75 7.52
N GLN A 31 9.60 -1.33 8.75
CA GLN A 31 8.94 -1.80 9.96
C GLN A 31 7.46 -1.38 10.03
N GLN A 32 7.09 -0.28 9.36
CA GLN A 32 5.70 0.22 9.35
C GLN A 32 4.78 -0.60 8.45
N LYS A 33 5.34 -1.37 7.50
CA LYS A 33 4.57 -2.11 6.49
C LYS A 33 3.47 -2.98 7.09
N ARG A 34 3.79 -3.76 8.13
CA ARG A 34 2.83 -4.68 8.75
C ARG A 34 1.65 -3.94 9.37
N GLU A 35 1.92 -2.87 10.10
CA GLU A 35 0.88 -2.03 10.71
C GLU A 35 -0.01 -1.39 9.64
N LEU A 36 0.60 -0.81 8.60
CA LEU A 36 -0.12 -0.15 7.52
C LEU A 36 -1.01 -1.12 6.72
N ASN A 37 -0.49 -2.32 6.41
CA ASN A 37 -1.26 -3.35 5.73
C ASN A 37 -2.47 -3.81 6.57
N ASN A 38 -2.28 -4.01 7.88
CA ASN A 38 -3.35 -4.42 8.79
C ASN A 38 -4.45 -3.36 8.95
N ARG A 39 -4.11 -2.09 8.78
CA ARG A 39 -5.06 -0.96 8.83
C ARG A 39 -5.80 -0.73 7.52
N GLY A 40 -5.43 -1.42 6.44
CA GLY A 40 -6.07 -1.27 5.13
C GLY A 40 -7.54 -1.67 5.16
N VAL A 41 -8.37 -0.90 4.46
CA VAL A 41 -9.81 -1.19 4.28
C VAL A 41 -10.05 -1.49 2.81
N TRP A 42 -10.63 -2.66 2.53
CA TRP A 42 -11.02 -3.04 1.17
C TRP A 42 -12.35 -2.40 0.80
N LEU A 43 -12.33 -1.51 -0.18
CA LEU A 43 -13.54 -0.87 -0.71
C LEU A 43 -14.03 -1.61 -1.95
N ARG A 44 -15.34 -1.81 -2.05
CA ARG A 44 -15.97 -2.30 -3.28
C ARG A 44 -15.95 -1.19 -4.31
N GLU A 45 -15.91 -1.57 -5.58
CA GLU A 45 -16.05 -0.63 -6.69
C GLU A 45 -17.30 0.26 -6.50
N GLY A 46 -17.11 1.58 -6.63
CA GLY A 46 -18.14 2.60 -6.38
C GLY A 46 -18.16 3.17 -4.96
N GLN A 47 -17.44 2.56 -4.01
CA GLN A 47 -17.33 3.06 -2.64
C GLN A 47 -16.14 3.99 -2.44
N HIS A 48 -16.28 4.91 -1.49
CA HIS A 48 -15.24 5.82 -1.01
C HIS A 48 -15.21 5.77 0.52
N ILE A 49 -14.05 6.05 1.12
CA ILE A 49 -13.88 6.17 2.57
C ILE A 49 -13.33 7.55 2.89
N ASP A 50 -13.91 8.22 3.89
CA ASP A 50 -13.39 9.48 4.39
C ASP A 50 -12.32 9.28 5.48
N ARG A 51 -11.83 10.39 6.05
CA ARG A 51 -10.80 10.38 7.11
C ARG A 51 -11.28 9.79 8.44
N ASP A 52 -12.59 9.79 8.67
CA ASP A 52 -13.23 9.30 9.88
C ASP A 52 -13.63 7.82 9.75
N GLY A 53 -13.43 7.25 8.56
CA GLY A 53 -13.73 5.85 8.25
C GLY A 53 -15.15 5.64 7.73
N ASN A 54 -15.91 6.70 7.43
CA ASN A 54 -17.26 6.56 6.89
C ASN A 54 -17.19 6.14 5.42
N ILE A 55 -17.87 5.05 5.10
CA ILE A 55 -17.94 4.52 3.73
C ILE A 55 -19.20 5.07 3.06
N THR A 56 -19.01 5.70 1.89
CA THR A 56 -20.08 6.27 1.07
C THR A 56 -20.01 5.73 -0.37
N GLY A 57 -21.06 5.96 -1.16
CA GLY A 57 -21.15 5.50 -2.54
C GLY A 57 -21.88 4.16 -2.72
N GLU A 58 -22.34 3.88 -3.94
CA GLU A 58 -23.08 2.67 -4.26
C GLU A 58 -22.10 1.55 -4.66
N ALA A 59 -22.11 0.45 -3.90
CA ALA A 59 -21.22 -0.66 -4.16
C ALA A 59 -21.70 -1.52 -5.34
N ARG A 60 -20.83 -1.78 -6.32
CA ARG A 60 -21.11 -2.66 -7.47
C ARG A 60 -21.68 -4.01 -7.03
N ARG A 61 -22.85 -4.38 -7.55
CA ARG A 61 -23.45 -5.71 -7.34
C ARG A 61 -22.70 -6.74 -8.19
N SER A 62 -22.10 -7.73 -7.53
CA SER A 62 -21.37 -8.82 -8.17
C SER A 62 -21.57 -10.10 -7.38
N ARG A 63 -21.50 -11.24 -8.07
CA ARG A 63 -21.47 -12.56 -7.45
C ARG A 63 -20.08 -12.92 -6.89
N ILE A 64 -19.05 -12.19 -7.31
CA ILE A 64 -17.65 -12.40 -6.91
C ILE A 64 -17.12 -11.12 -6.31
N ALA A 65 -16.48 -11.22 -5.13
CA ALA A 65 -15.77 -10.14 -4.48
C ALA A 65 -14.28 -10.21 -4.85
N SER A 66 -13.90 -9.55 -5.94
CA SER A 66 -12.52 -9.46 -6.40
C SER A 66 -11.93 -8.11 -6.01
N PHE A 67 -10.75 -8.11 -5.40
CA PHE A 67 -10.02 -6.90 -5.05
C PHE A 67 -8.58 -7.01 -5.56
N TRP A 68 -7.93 -5.87 -5.74
CA TRP A 68 -6.53 -5.80 -6.14
C TRP A 68 -5.79 -4.79 -5.27
N MET A 69 -4.50 -5.02 -5.08
CA MET A 69 -3.63 -4.18 -4.24
C MET A 69 -2.27 -4.09 -4.92
N GLU A 70 -1.64 -2.92 -4.78
CA GLU A 70 -0.33 -2.65 -5.37
C GLU A 70 0.78 -3.51 -4.75
N GLY A 71 1.78 -3.85 -5.56
CA GLY A 71 2.90 -4.71 -5.18
C GLY A 71 3.63 -4.36 -3.88
N PRO A 72 3.82 -3.09 -3.48
CA PRO A 72 4.52 -2.74 -2.23
C PRO A 72 3.88 -3.31 -0.96
N ALA A 73 2.58 -3.60 -0.98
CA ALA A 73 1.89 -4.20 0.15
C ALA A 73 2.01 -5.73 0.18
N ALA A 74 2.41 -6.37 -0.93
CA ALA A 74 2.59 -7.82 -1.00
C ALA A 74 3.70 -8.29 -0.05
N ALA A 75 3.51 -9.44 0.58
CA ALA A 75 4.54 -10.12 1.36
C ALA A 75 5.07 -11.31 0.55
N TYR A 76 6.40 -11.49 0.54
CA TYR A 76 7.00 -12.71 0.04
C TYR A 76 6.90 -13.78 1.13
N GLN A 77 6.56 -15.03 0.75
CA GLN A 77 6.72 -16.16 1.65
C GLN A 77 8.21 -16.40 1.89
N THR A 78 8.58 -16.53 3.16
CA THR A 78 9.88 -17.08 3.59
C THR A 78 9.75 -18.56 3.83
#